data_AF-A0AA86NUW0-F1
#
_entry.id   AF-A0AA86NUW0-F1
#
_cell.length_a   1.000
_cell.length_b   1.000
_cell.length_c   1.000
_cell.angle_alpha   90.00
_cell.angle_beta   90.00
_cell.angle_gamma   90.00
#
_symmetry.space_group_name_H-M   'P 1'
#
loop_
_entity.id
_entity.type
_entity.pdbx_description
1 polymer ?
#
loop_
_entity_poly.entity_id
_entity_poly.type
_entity_poly.pdbx_seq_one_letter_code
_entity_poly.pdbx_strand_id
1 'polypeptide(L)'
;MTSKSCLNWIKRILQGHFDTRAQLLVYCAVMLLGFTAFMVAAWVTFDLNVWKREHSRRNFYAPWNNTFSELGSRDDSKNPKYYLLFSCCLWWLIVFDIPLSFFVYRRNVVINKVAAVTSQVFYVIGWIGITLDGCFSSTMQKIPGTNVVSMDIHVPASTLGMIGFAVALFNNAFNMVRDQTKCLGKRRWADHQQRKLFKPKHVFISAIVFLSIAVVALICKIALMILEAKKTPEKHWWKYVIGGYIWENILICALIITIIWNALGLPVTIPTLPSEQREQIQLETKETENMETVLVHLETPVNEEQILSLVVSSTNEI
;
A
#
# COMPACT_ATOMS: atom_id res chain seq x y z
N MET A 1 8.40 -30.23 17.59
CA MET A 1 7.34 -29.79 16.64
C MET A 1 7.24 -30.84 15.54
N THR A 2 6.04 -31.36 15.26
CA THR A 2 5.85 -32.32 14.16
C THR A 2 5.85 -31.61 12.81
N SER A 3 6.19 -32.29 11.71
CA SER A 3 6.18 -31.68 10.36
C SER A 3 4.82 -31.09 9.98
N LYS A 4 3.72 -31.75 10.39
CA LYS A 4 2.34 -31.26 10.23
C LYS A 4 2.07 -29.94 10.98
N SER A 5 2.68 -29.77 12.16
CA SER A 5 2.56 -28.53 12.93
C SER A 5 3.28 -27.35 12.24
N CYS A 6 4.45 -27.60 11.64
CA CYS A 6 5.18 -26.59 10.87
C CYS A 6 4.42 -26.12 9.63
N LEU A 7 3.90 -27.06 8.82
CA LEU A 7 3.15 -26.74 7.60
C LEU A 7 1.89 -25.90 7.91
N ASN A 8 1.16 -26.28 8.97
CA ASN A 8 -0.02 -25.52 9.41
C ASN A 8 0.37 -24.10 9.86
N TRP A 9 1.49 -23.95 10.55
CA TRP A 9 1.99 -22.64 10.95
C TRP A 9 2.34 -21.76 9.74
N ILE A 10 3.08 -22.30 8.75
CA ILE A 10 3.42 -21.58 7.51
C ILE A 10 2.16 -21.14 6.78
N LYS A 11 1.19 -22.05 6.58
CA LYS A 11 -0.07 -21.75 5.91
C LYS A 11 -0.81 -20.59 6.60
N ARG A 12 -0.83 -20.57 7.93
CA ARG A 12 -1.47 -19.52 8.72
C ARG A 12 -0.77 -18.18 8.53
N ILE A 13 0.56 -18.15 8.59
CA ILE A 13 1.34 -16.94 8.31
C ILE A 13 1.04 -16.43 6.90
N LEU A 14 1.09 -17.29 5.87
CA LEU A 14 0.78 -16.91 4.49
C LEU A 14 -0.62 -16.32 4.30
N GLN A 15 -1.57 -16.67 5.17
CA GLN A 15 -2.92 -16.12 5.19
C GLN A 15 -3.07 -14.87 6.08
N GLY A 16 -1.97 -14.29 6.55
CA GLY A 16 -1.97 -13.13 7.45
C GLY A 16 -2.57 -13.41 8.83
N HIS A 17 -2.44 -14.64 9.35
CA HIS A 17 -2.85 -14.98 10.71
C HIS A 17 -1.66 -14.92 11.67
N PHE A 18 -1.56 -13.80 12.40
CA PHE A 18 -0.65 -13.64 13.52
C PHE A 18 -1.43 -13.78 14.83
N ASP A 19 -1.02 -14.68 15.71
CA ASP A 19 -1.70 -14.95 16.99
C ASP A 19 -1.32 -13.95 18.06
N THR A 20 -0.04 -13.56 18.07
CA THR A 20 0.52 -12.70 19.10
C THR A 20 1.25 -11.52 18.49
N ARG A 21 1.37 -10.46 19.29
CA ARG A 21 2.14 -9.28 18.89
C ARG A 21 3.61 -9.59 18.66
N ALA A 22 4.18 -10.48 19.46
CA ALA A 22 5.55 -10.94 19.29
C ALA A 22 5.74 -11.60 17.91
N GLN A 23 4.81 -12.44 17.47
CA GLN A 23 4.89 -13.07 16.14
C GLN A 23 4.88 -12.04 15.02
N LEU A 24 3.99 -11.04 15.07
CA LEU A 24 3.95 -9.97 14.07
C LEU A 24 5.24 -9.14 14.07
N LEU A 25 5.78 -8.81 15.24
CA LEU A 25 7.04 -8.06 15.36
C LEU A 25 8.23 -8.84 14.78
N VAL A 26 8.35 -10.12 15.12
CA VAL A 26 9.39 -11.00 14.56
C VAL A 26 9.26 -11.09 13.05
N TYR A 27 8.04 -11.23 12.54
CA TYR A 27 7.79 -11.26 11.10
C TYR A 27 8.24 -9.97 10.40
N CYS A 28 7.85 -8.80 10.93
CA CYS A 28 8.31 -7.50 10.41
C CYS A 28 9.83 -7.33 10.52
N ALA A 29 10.45 -7.82 11.60
CA ALA A 29 11.89 -7.77 11.79
C ALA A 29 12.62 -8.65 10.76
N VAL A 30 12.15 -9.87 10.50
CA VAL A 30 12.71 -10.76 9.46
C VAL A 30 12.58 -10.13 8.08
N MET A 31 11.42 -9.55 7.77
CA MET A 31 11.19 -8.81 6.52
C MET A 31 12.24 -7.69 6.35
N LEU A 32 12.41 -6.83 7.37
CA LEU A 32 13.38 -5.72 7.34
C LEU A 32 14.82 -6.22 7.25
N LEU A 33 15.22 -7.15 8.11
CA LEU A 33 16.59 -7.66 8.15
C LEU A 33 16.96 -8.36 6.85
N GLY A 34 16.06 -9.16 6.28
CA GLY A 34 16.30 -9.79 4.99
C GLY A 34 16.41 -8.79 3.85
N PHE A 35 15.51 -7.80 3.79
CA PHE A 35 15.60 -6.70 2.83
C PHE A 35 16.96 -5.98 2.98
N THR A 36 17.29 -5.51 4.18
CA THR A 36 18.57 -4.84 4.46
C THR A 36 19.77 -5.73 4.12
N ALA A 37 19.73 -7.03 4.42
CA ALA A 37 20.81 -7.95 4.11
C ALA A 37 21.02 -8.08 2.59
N PHE A 38 19.95 -8.23 1.79
CA PHE A 38 20.06 -8.24 0.33
C PHE A 38 20.57 -6.91 -0.22
N MET A 39 20.11 -5.78 0.32
CA MET A 39 20.58 -4.45 -0.06
C MET A 39 22.07 -4.26 0.23
N VAL A 40 22.51 -4.62 1.44
CA VAL A 40 23.92 -4.55 1.83
C VAL A 40 24.75 -5.52 1.02
N ALA A 41 24.28 -6.74 0.75
CA ALA A 41 24.98 -7.68 -0.11
C ALA A 41 25.13 -7.13 -1.54
N ALA A 42 24.04 -6.62 -2.13
CA ALA A 42 24.06 -5.97 -3.44
C ALA A 42 25.09 -4.82 -3.46
N TRP A 43 25.10 -4.00 -2.41
CA TRP A 43 26.05 -2.90 -2.27
C TRP A 43 27.49 -3.39 -2.13
N VAL A 44 27.80 -4.31 -1.21
CA VAL A 44 29.17 -4.80 -1.00
C VAL A 44 29.72 -5.48 -2.26
N THR A 45 28.86 -6.13 -3.02
CA THR A 45 29.23 -6.74 -4.30
C THR A 45 29.43 -5.75 -5.44
N PHE A 46 29.02 -4.50 -5.27
CA PHE A 46 29.37 -3.41 -6.17
C PHE A 46 30.87 -3.15 -6.04
N ASP A 47 31.64 -3.55 -7.05
CA ASP A 47 33.11 -3.46 -6.97
C ASP A 47 33.55 -1.99 -6.88
N LEU A 48 33.92 -1.58 -5.67
CA LEU A 48 34.51 -0.27 -5.36
C LEU A 48 35.73 0.05 -6.24
N ASN A 49 36.42 -0.97 -6.78
CA ASN A 49 37.56 -0.78 -7.68
C ASN A 49 37.16 -0.59 -9.15
N VAL A 50 36.02 -1.12 -9.60
CA VAL A 50 35.41 -0.73 -10.89
C VAL A 50 34.89 0.69 -10.78
N TRP A 51 34.21 1.02 -9.68
CA TRP A 51 33.78 2.38 -9.37
C TRP A 51 34.95 3.37 -9.40
N LYS A 52 36.05 3.12 -8.67
CA LYS A 52 37.23 3.99 -8.68
C LYS A 52 37.89 4.13 -10.06
N ARG A 53 37.92 3.07 -10.88
CA ARG A 53 38.55 3.09 -12.21
C ARG A 53 37.74 3.85 -13.26
N GLU A 54 36.43 3.71 -13.26
CA GLU A 54 35.57 4.37 -14.25
C GLU A 54 35.26 5.83 -13.89
N HIS A 55 35.32 6.18 -12.60
CA HIS A 55 34.88 7.49 -12.09
C HIS A 55 36.01 8.49 -11.83
N SER A 56 37.27 8.11 -12.11
CA SER A 56 38.41 9.04 -11.99
C SER A 56 38.45 10.12 -13.08
N ARG A 57 37.52 10.12 -14.04
CA ARG A 57 37.45 11.10 -15.14
C ARG A 57 36.02 11.57 -15.36
N ARG A 58 35.57 12.53 -14.54
CA ARG A 58 34.40 13.41 -14.76
C ARG A 58 33.10 12.69 -15.17
N ASN A 59 32.37 12.10 -14.21
CA ASN A 59 30.91 12.10 -14.13
C ASN A 59 30.47 11.33 -12.87
N PHE A 60 29.53 11.89 -12.11
CA PHE A 60 29.20 11.55 -10.72
C PHE A 60 28.23 10.35 -10.58
N TYR A 61 28.63 9.16 -11.01
CA TYR A 61 27.89 7.90 -10.72
C TYR A 61 28.32 7.41 -9.33
N ALA A 62 27.84 8.08 -8.27
CA ALA A 62 27.94 7.56 -6.91
C ALA A 62 26.73 6.63 -6.65
N PRO A 63 26.83 5.55 -5.87
CA PRO A 63 25.68 4.73 -5.45
C PRO A 63 24.57 5.53 -4.75
N TRP A 64 24.89 6.74 -4.30
CA TRP A 64 23.98 7.71 -3.70
C TRP A 64 23.27 8.60 -4.72
N ASN A 65 23.74 8.63 -5.97
CA ASN A 65 23.20 9.48 -7.03
C ASN A 65 22.35 8.70 -8.04
N ASN A 66 22.35 7.37 -7.98
CA ASN A 66 21.61 6.48 -8.87
C ASN A 66 20.75 5.48 -8.07
N THR A 67 19.65 4.99 -8.66
CA THR A 67 18.68 4.11 -7.99
C THR A 67 19.31 2.74 -7.77
N PHE A 68 18.78 1.98 -6.82
CA PHE A 68 19.12 0.56 -6.74
C PHE A 68 18.66 -0.22 -7.99
N SER A 69 17.66 0.28 -8.74
CA SER A 69 17.26 -0.26 -10.05
C SER A 69 18.22 0.03 -11.20
N GLU A 70 19.13 1.01 -11.04
CA GLU A 70 20.22 1.35 -11.97
C GLU A 70 21.50 0.55 -11.74
N LEU A 71 21.43 -0.58 -11.02
CA LEU A 71 22.50 -1.58 -11.05
C LEU A 71 22.67 -2.22 -12.45
N GLY A 72 22.18 -1.60 -13.52
CA GLY A 72 22.71 -1.87 -14.86
C GLY A 72 22.87 -0.62 -15.71
N SER A 73 23.96 -0.60 -16.44
CA SER A 73 24.40 0.38 -17.40
C SER A 73 24.00 -0.02 -18.83
N ARG A 74 24.15 0.91 -19.78
CA ARG A 74 24.12 0.66 -21.23
C ARG A 74 25.21 -0.27 -21.73
N ASP A 75 26.26 -0.43 -20.94
CA ASP A 75 27.43 -1.22 -21.24
C ASP A 75 27.46 -2.40 -20.26
N ASP A 76 27.33 -3.62 -20.78
CA ASP A 76 27.30 -4.84 -19.96
C ASP A 76 28.51 -4.97 -19.04
N SER A 77 29.66 -4.40 -19.44
CA SER A 77 30.88 -4.37 -18.63
C SER A 77 30.78 -3.49 -17.38
N LYS A 78 29.77 -2.62 -17.32
CA LYS A 78 29.51 -1.68 -16.22
C LYS A 78 28.40 -2.17 -15.30
N ASN A 79 27.80 -3.32 -15.60
CA ASN A 79 26.86 -3.95 -14.69
C ASN A 79 27.65 -4.63 -13.55
N PRO A 80 27.34 -4.36 -12.27
CA PRO A 80 27.87 -5.12 -11.18
C PRO A 80 27.50 -6.60 -11.35
N LYS A 81 28.49 -7.47 -11.12
CA LYS A 81 28.40 -8.92 -11.33
C LYS A 81 27.21 -9.60 -10.63
N TYR A 82 26.63 -8.94 -9.62
CA TYR A 82 25.54 -9.46 -8.80
C TYR A 82 24.32 -8.52 -8.77
N TYR A 83 24.04 -7.78 -9.86
CA TYR A 83 22.87 -6.91 -9.96
C TYR A 83 21.53 -7.62 -9.63
N LEU A 84 21.45 -8.94 -9.86
CA LEU A 84 20.30 -9.77 -9.50
C LEU A 84 19.99 -9.79 -8.00
N LEU A 85 20.95 -9.45 -7.12
CA LEU A 85 20.68 -9.32 -5.68
C LEU A 85 19.64 -8.24 -5.38
N PHE A 86 19.53 -7.21 -6.22
CA PHE A 86 18.48 -6.20 -6.08
C PHE A 86 17.10 -6.76 -6.46
N SER A 87 17.02 -7.51 -7.56
CA SER A 87 15.81 -8.27 -7.90
C SER A 87 15.40 -9.17 -6.73
N CYS A 88 16.33 -9.95 -6.17
CA CYS A 88 16.07 -10.80 -5.00
C CYS A 88 15.54 -9.99 -3.80
N CYS A 89 16.02 -8.76 -3.62
CA CYS A 89 15.55 -7.87 -2.57
C CYS A 89 14.08 -7.43 -2.77
N LEU A 90 13.71 -7.07 -3.99
CA LEU A 90 12.32 -6.72 -4.33
C LEU A 90 11.39 -7.94 -4.21
N TRP A 91 11.85 -9.11 -4.65
CA TRP A 91 11.12 -10.37 -4.46
C TRP A 91 10.93 -10.72 -2.98
N TRP A 92 11.98 -10.55 -2.17
CA TRP A 92 11.89 -10.72 -0.72
C TRP A 92 10.82 -9.79 -0.13
N LEU A 93 10.81 -8.53 -0.55
CA LEU A 93 9.80 -7.58 -0.12
C LEU A 93 8.37 -8.05 -0.45
N ILE A 94 8.11 -8.46 -1.70
CA ILE A 94 6.80 -8.93 -2.14
C ILE A 94 6.35 -10.16 -1.35
N VAL A 95 7.23 -11.16 -1.21
CA VAL A 95 6.93 -12.42 -0.51
C VAL A 95 6.49 -12.15 0.93
N PHE A 96 7.13 -11.20 1.61
CA PHE A 96 6.79 -10.87 2.99
C PHE A 96 5.62 -9.89 3.11
N ASP A 97 5.43 -9.00 2.14
CA ASP A 97 4.36 -8.01 2.15
C ASP A 97 2.98 -8.62 1.87
N ILE A 98 2.90 -9.65 1.02
CA ILE A 98 1.62 -10.33 0.72
C ILE A 98 0.90 -10.80 2.00
N PRO A 99 1.52 -11.61 2.89
CA PRO A 99 0.90 -12.00 4.16
C PRO A 99 0.55 -10.82 5.07
N LEU A 100 1.39 -9.78 5.06
CA LEU A 100 1.20 -8.60 5.89
C LEU A 100 -0.01 -7.78 5.43
N SER A 101 -0.20 -7.64 4.13
CA SER A 101 -1.39 -7.02 3.56
C SER A 101 -2.67 -7.82 3.86
N PHE A 102 -2.61 -9.16 3.85
CA PHE A 102 -3.78 -9.97 4.24
C PHE A 102 -4.13 -9.77 5.71
N PHE A 103 -3.13 -9.65 6.58
CA PHE A 103 -3.36 -9.25 7.96
C PHE A 103 -4.03 -7.87 8.05
N VAL A 104 -3.52 -6.87 7.32
CA VAL A 104 -4.10 -5.52 7.26
C VAL A 104 -5.55 -5.56 6.74
N TYR A 105 -5.80 -6.27 5.65
CA TYR A 105 -7.12 -6.47 5.06
C TYR A 105 -8.11 -7.05 6.07
N ARG A 106 -7.74 -8.14 6.75
CA ARG A 106 -8.59 -8.81 7.74
C ARG A 106 -8.94 -7.93 8.93
N ARG A 107 -8.11 -6.94 9.25
CA ARG A 107 -8.39 -5.98 10.32
C ARG A 107 -9.25 -4.83 9.82
N ASN A 108 -8.98 -4.32 8.61
CA ASN A 108 -9.72 -3.22 8.02
C ASN A 108 -11.11 -3.63 7.52
N VAL A 109 -11.34 -4.90 7.15
CA VAL A 109 -12.64 -5.37 6.66
C VAL A 109 -13.74 -5.26 7.73
N VAL A 110 -13.36 -5.35 9.01
CA VAL A 110 -14.25 -5.18 10.16
C VAL A 110 -14.68 -3.72 10.35
N ILE A 111 -13.85 -2.78 9.88
CA ILE A 111 -14.12 -1.33 9.97
C ILE A 111 -14.90 -0.87 8.74
N ASN A 112 -14.41 -1.19 7.54
CA ASN A 112 -14.99 -0.79 6.27
C ASN A 112 -14.62 -1.82 5.19
N LYS A 113 -15.55 -2.73 4.89
CA LYS A 113 -15.35 -3.81 3.91
C LYS A 113 -14.99 -3.29 2.53
N VAL A 114 -15.72 -2.30 2.01
CA VAL A 114 -15.51 -1.77 0.65
C VAL A 114 -14.10 -1.25 0.51
N ALA A 115 -13.70 -0.36 1.40
CA ALA A 115 -12.39 0.24 1.31
C ALA A 115 -11.27 -0.77 1.64
N ALA A 116 -11.47 -1.75 2.52
CA ALA A 116 -10.50 -2.83 2.70
C ALA A 116 -10.29 -3.64 1.41
N VAL A 117 -11.36 -3.99 0.70
CA VAL A 117 -11.29 -4.68 -0.60
C VAL A 117 -10.59 -3.82 -1.64
N THR A 118 -10.97 -2.55 -1.77
CA THR A 118 -10.31 -1.61 -2.69
C THR A 118 -8.81 -1.52 -2.40
N SER A 119 -8.41 -1.36 -1.13
CA SER A 119 -6.99 -1.35 -0.76
C SER A 119 -6.27 -2.64 -1.16
N GLN A 120 -6.91 -3.79 -0.99
CA GLN A 120 -6.31 -5.08 -1.36
C GLN A 120 -6.11 -5.22 -2.87
N VAL A 121 -7.07 -4.76 -3.69
CA VAL A 121 -6.94 -4.73 -5.14
C VAL A 121 -5.75 -3.85 -5.55
N PHE A 122 -5.63 -2.67 -4.95
CA PHE A 122 -4.51 -1.75 -5.23
C PHE A 122 -3.16 -2.27 -4.72
N TYR A 123 -3.11 -3.03 -3.61
CA TYR A 123 -1.90 -3.76 -3.22
C TYR A 123 -1.49 -4.80 -4.27
N VAL A 124 -2.44 -5.54 -4.84
CA VAL A 124 -2.16 -6.51 -5.92
C VAL A 124 -1.56 -5.81 -7.13
N ILE A 125 -2.14 -4.67 -7.55
CA ILE A 125 -1.57 -3.85 -8.63
C ILE A 125 -0.15 -3.39 -8.27
N GLY A 126 0.06 -2.96 -7.03
CA GLY A 126 1.36 -2.57 -6.50
C GLY A 126 2.41 -3.68 -6.61
N TRP A 127 2.07 -4.90 -6.18
CA TRP A 127 2.97 -6.05 -6.28
C TRP A 127 3.26 -6.45 -7.72
N ILE A 128 2.28 -6.38 -8.62
CA ILE A 128 2.53 -6.62 -10.05
C ILE A 128 3.57 -5.61 -10.55
N GLY A 129 3.42 -4.33 -10.19
CA GLY A 129 4.40 -3.29 -10.49
C GLY A 129 5.80 -3.62 -9.99
N ILE A 130 5.97 -3.86 -8.68
CA ILE A 130 7.29 -4.19 -8.10
C ILE A 130 7.85 -5.51 -8.64
N THR A 131 7.00 -6.49 -8.98
CA THR A 131 7.46 -7.76 -9.55
C THR A 131 8.07 -7.52 -10.91
N LEU A 132 7.38 -6.76 -11.77
CA LEU A 132 7.90 -6.37 -13.07
C LEU A 132 9.16 -5.52 -12.91
N ASP A 133 9.20 -4.62 -11.94
CA ASP A 133 10.37 -3.79 -11.60
C ASP A 133 11.60 -4.64 -11.23
N GLY A 134 11.39 -5.69 -10.43
CA GLY A 134 12.43 -6.65 -10.07
C GLY A 134 12.87 -7.56 -11.22
N CYS A 135 11.98 -7.85 -12.18
CA CYS A 135 12.31 -8.65 -13.36
C CYS A 135 13.00 -7.83 -14.46
N PHE A 136 12.63 -6.55 -14.59
CA PHE A 136 13.10 -5.63 -15.63
C PHE A 136 13.80 -4.47 -14.96
N SER A 137 15.13 -4.58 -14.84
CA SER A 137 15.96 -3.52 -14.30
C SER A 137 15.92 -2.28 -15.18
N SER A 138 16.28 -1.12 -14.61
CA SER A 138 16.34 0.17 -15.30
C SER A 138 17.55 0.23 -16.24
N THR A 139 17.55 -0.62 -17.26
CA THR A 139 18.67 -0.81 -18.19
C THR A 139 18.22 -0.66 -19.62
N MET A 140 19.14 -0.20 -20.46
CA MET A 140 18.89 -0.11 -21.90
C MET A 140 19.16 -1.44 -22.63
N GLN A 141 19.32 -2.54 -21.89
CA GLN A 141 19.48 -3.87 -22.46
C GLN A 141 18.18 -4.31 -23.14
N LYS A 142 18.31 -4.95 -24.30
CA LYS A 142 17.19 -5.60 -24.96
C LYS A 142 16.84 -6.89 -24.23
N ILE A 143 15.55 -7.15 -24.05
CA ILE A 143 15.08 -8.42 -23.50
C ILE A 143 15.43 -9.52 -24.52
N PRO A 144 16.07 -10.63 -24.10
CA PRO A 144 16.48 -11.71 -25.00
C PRO A 144 15.34 -12.15 -25.93
N GLY A 145 15.62 -12.20 -27.23
CA GLY A 145 14.64 -12.58 -28.25
C GLY A 145 13.63 -11.49 -28.64
N THR A 146 13.78 -10.26 -28.17
CA THR A 146 12.88 -9.14 -28.52
C THR A 146 13.63 -7.86 -28.91
N ASN A 147 12.92 -6.90 -29.50
CA ASN A 147 13.42 -5.53 -29.70
C ASN A 147 13.05 -4.57 -28.55
N VAL A 148 12.39 -5.07 -27.51
CA VAL A 148 11.94 -4.26 -26.38
C VAL A 148 13.11 -4.05 -25.43
N VAL A 149 13.28 -2.81 -24.98
CA VAL A 149 14.30 -2.43 -24.01
C VAL A 149 13.74 -2.60 -22.61
N SER A 150 14.53 -3.14 -21.67
CA SER A 150 14.10 -3.38 -20.27
C SER A 150 13.51 -2.10 -19.63
N MET A 151 14.16 -0.96 -19.87
CA MET A 151 13.70 0.35 -19.40
C MET A 151 12.29 0.75 -19.88
N ASP A 152 11.87 0.31 -21.07
CA ASP A 152 10.52 0.59 -21.60
C ASP A 152 9.43 -0.14 -20.81
N ILE A 153 9.78 -1.22 -20.10
CA ILE A 153 8.89 -1.95 -19.19
C ILE A 153 9.06 -1.47 -17.75
N HIS A 154 10.31 -1.22 -17.33
CA HIS A 154 10.66 -0.76 -15.99
C HIS A 154 9.87 0.50 -15.61
N VAL A 155 9.95 1.58 -16.39
CA VAL A 155 9.32 2.87 -16.03
C VAL A 155 7.79 2.76 -15.84
N PRO A 156 7.04 2.12 -16.76
CA PRO A 156 5.62 1.83 -16.52
C PRO A 156 5.37 0.92 -15.30
N ALA A 157 6.21 -0.09 -15.08
CA ALA A 157 6.08 -1.01 -13.94
C ALA A 157 6.27 -0.30 -12.59
N SER A 158 7.31 0.52 -12.46
CA SER A 158 7.55 1.30 -11.23
C SER A 158 6.41 2.31 -11.00
N THR A 159 5.92 2.94 -12.07
CA THR A 159 4.73 3.83 -12.01
C THR A 159 3.50 3.08 -11.52
N LEU A 160 3.23 1.90 -12.06
CA LEU A 160 2.12 1.04 -11.67
C LEU A 160 2.24 0.63 -10.19
N GLY A 161 3.44 0.24 -9.78
CA GLY A 161 3.77 -0.07 -8.40
C GLY A 161 3.45 1.09 -7.46
N MET A 162 3.97 2.27 -7.79
CA MET A 162 3.77 3.50 -7.01
C MET A 162 2.29 3.86 -6.87
N ILE A 163 1.52 3.89 -7.97
CA ILE A 163 0.09 4.20 -7.93
C ILE A 163 -0.67 3.17 -7.09
N GLY A 164 -0.38 1.88 -7.30
CA GLY A 164 -0.98 0.77 -6.56
C GLY A 164 -0.81 0.94 -5.06
N PHE A 165 0.43 1.04 -4.59
CA PHE A 165 0.71 1.20 -3.17
C PHE A 165 0.21 2.50 -2.60
N ALA A 166 0.38 3.63 -3.30
CA ALA A 166 -0.09 4.92 -2.83
C ALA A 166 -1.59 4.89 -2.54
N VAL A 167 -2.41 4.46 -3.52
CA VAL A 167 -3.86 4.40 -3.35
C VAL A 167 -4.26 3.45 -2.22
N ALA A 168 -3.64 2.25 -2.14
CA ALA A 168 -3.90 1.31 -1.05
C ALA A 168 -3.59 1.90 0.33
N LEU A 169 -2.46 2.59 0.46
CA LEU A 169 -2.03 3.22 1.71
C LEU A 169 -2.92 4.39 2.10
N PHE A 170 -3.28 5.27 1.16
CA PHE A 170 -4.22 6.38 1.42
C PHE A 170 -5.58 5.87 1.86
N ASN A 171 -6.11 4.87 1.16
CA ASN A 171 -7.41 4.32 1.48
C ASN A 171 -7.43 3.63 2.86
N ASN A 172 -6.35 2.91 3.19
CA ASN A 172 -6.16 2.39 4.55
C ASN A 172 -6.06 3.50 5.58
N ALA A 173 -5.29 4.56 5.33
CA ALA A 173 -5.17 5.70 6.23
C ALA A 173 -6.53 6.39 6.44
N PHE A 174 -7.29 6.62 5.37
CA PHE A 174 -8.61 7.24 5.41
C PHE A 174 -9.61 6.41 6.21
N ASN A 175 -9.64 5.08 6.00
CA ASN A 175 -10.47 4.17 6.79
C ASN A 175 -10.18 4.27 8.28
N MET A 176 -8.91 4.42 8.64
CA MET A 176 -8.51 4.52 10.02
C MET A 176 -8.94 5.85 10.62
N VAL A 177 -8.76 6.96 9.91
CA VAL A 177 -9.29 8.28 10.33
C VAL A 177 -10.79 8.22 10.53
N ARG A 178 -11.52 7.64 9.58
CA ARG A 178 -12.98 7.44 9.66
C ARG A 178 -13.37 6.58 10.85
N ASP A 179 -12.62 5.53 11.15
CA ASP A 179 -12.83 4.73 12.35
C ASP A 179 -12.70 5.64 13.58
N GLN A 180 -11.65 6.47 13.67
CA GLN A 180 -11.46 7.41 14.79
C GLN A 180 -12.64 8.37 14.94
N THR A 181 -13.03 9.03 13.86
CA THR A 181 -14.09 10.05 13.93
C THR A 181 -15.45 9.50 14.31
N LYS A 182 -15.84 8.33 13.77
CA LYS A 182 -17.16 7.74 14.05
C LYS A 182 -17.34 7.24 15.49
N CYS A 183 -16.24 7.09 16.19
CA CYS A 183 -16.16 6.14 17.27
C CYS A 183 -15.54 6.84 18.53
N LEU A 184 -14.98 8.05 18.36
CA LEU A 184 -14.71 9.08 19.39
C LEU A 184 -15.88 9.38 20.34
N GLY A 185 -17.13 9.02 20.01
CA GLY A 185 -18.29 9.16 20.89
C GLY A 185 -18.65 7.92 21.74
N LYS A 186 -18.06 6.75 21.48
CA LYS A 186 -18.36 5.50 22.19
C LYS A 186 -17.09 5.00 22.91
N ARG A 187 -17.17 4.69 24.21
CA ARG A 187 -16.09 4.21 25.10
C ARG A 187 -15.18 3.08 24.55
N ARG A 188 -15.52 2.46 23.42
CA ARG A 188 -14.70 1.48 22.68
C ARG A 188 -13.30 1.96 22.27
N TRP A 189 -13.00 3.26 22.32
CA TRP A 189 -11.75 3.84 21.82
C TRP A 189 -10.56 3.80 22.77
N ALA A 190 -10.80 3.89 24.08
CA ALA A 190 -9.75 4.15 25.05
C ALA A 190 -8.93 2.90 25.44
N ASP A 191 -9.50 1.70 25.29
CA ASP A 191 -8.93 0.47 25.87
C ASP A 191 -7.87 -0.22 25.01
N HIS A 192 -7.63 0.22 23.77
CA HIS A 192 -6.59 -0.36 22.92
C HIS A 192 -5.38 0.55 22.81
N GLN A 193 -4.41 0.38 23.72
CA GLN A 193 -3.11 1.07 23.68
C GLN A 193 -2.43 1.03 22.32
N GLN A 194 -2.66 -0.03 21.54
CA GLN A 194 -2.13 -0.22 20.18
C GLN A 194 -2.58 0.88 19.21
N ARG A 195 -3.73 1.53 19.46
CA ARG A 195 -4.26 2.61 18.61
C ARG A 195 -3.60 3.98 18.85
N LYS A 196 -2.79 4.14 19.91
CA LYS A 196 -2.02 5.38 20.15
C LYS A 196 -0.88 5.57 19.13
N LEU A 197 -0.39 4.49 18.53
CA LEU A 197 0.59 4.51 17.43
C LEU A 197 0.03 5.09 16.12
N PHE A 198 -1.28 5.36 16.04
CA PHE A 198 -1.92 5.90 14.83
C PHE A 198 -1.80 7.41 14.66
N LYS A 199 -1.76 8.20 15.74
CA LYS A 199 -1.63 9.66 15.59
C LYS A 199 -0.29 10.08 14.95
N PRO A 200 0.87 9.53 15.38
CA PRO A 200 2.14 9.78 14.70
C PRO A 200 2.14 9.26 13.26
N LYS A 201 1.41 8.19 12.98
CA LYS A 201 1.29 7.58 11.64
C LYS A 201 0.68 8.54 10.62
N HIS A 202 -0.40 9.25 10.98
CA HIS A 202 -1.03 10.18 10.06
C HIS A 202 -0.13 11.38 9.78
N VAL A 203 0.57 11.89 10.78
CA VAL A 203 1.56 12.96 10.59
C VAL A 203 2.70 12.48 9.70
N PHE A 204 3.23 11.28 9.94
CA PHE A 204 4.34 10.71 9.18
C PHE A 204 3.96 10.39 7.72
N ILE A 205 2.83 9.72 7.49
CA ILE A 205 2.36 9.41 6.14
C ILE A 205 2.03 10.69 5.38
N SER A 206 1.30 11.62 5.99
CA SER A 206 1.01 12.91 5.36
C SER A 206 2.28 13.71 5.10
N ALA A 207 3.28 13.66 5.98
CA ALA A 207 4.57 14.31 5.77
C ALA A 207 5.36 13.68 4.61
N ILE A 208 5.43 12.35 4.53
CA ILE A 208 6.09 11.66 3.41
C ILE A 208 5.37 11.97 2.10
N VAL A 209 4.05 11.82 2.07
CA VAL A 209 3.23 12.13 0.89
C VAL A 209 3.43 13.58 0.46
N PHE A 210 3.32 14.53 1.40
CA PHE A 210 3.48 15.94 1.11
C PHE A 210 4.88 16.24 0.61
N LEU A 211 5.92 15.65 1.23
CA LEU A 211 7.30 15.77 0.78
C LEU A 211 7.46 15.21 -0.63
N SER A 212 6.91 14.02 -0.92
CA SER A 212 6.93 13.42 -2.26
C SER A 212 6.23 14.31 -3.30
N ILE A 213 5.06 14.86 -2.99
CA ILE A 213 4.33 15.77 -3.88
C ILE A 213 5.11 17.07 -4.11
N ALA A 214 5.59 17.70 -3.03
CA ALA A 214 6.35 18.95 -3.10
C ALA A 214 7.63 18.79 -3.92
N VAL A 215 8.30 17.65 -3.75
CA VAL A 215 9.47 17.26 -4.52
C VAL A 215 9.11 17.06 -6.00
N VAL A 216 8.08 16.27 -6.31
CA VAL A 216 7.66 16.05 -7.71
C VAL A 216 7.29 17.39 -8.36
N ALA A 217 6.58 18.27 -7.65
CA ALA A 217 6.24 19.60 -8.12
C ALA A 217 7.49 20.46 -8.38
N LEU A 218 8.47 20.45 -7.47
CA LEU A 218 9.75 21.14 -7.64
C LEU A 218 10.52 20.62 -8.86
N ILE A 219 10.55 19.30 -9.05
CA ILE A 219 11.25 18.66 -10.17
C ILE A 219 10.56 19.01 -11.49
N CYS A 220 9.22 18.91 -11.57
CA CYS A 220 8.46 19.35 -12.73
C CYS A 220 8.76 20.82 -13.06
N LYS A 221 8.83 21.69 -12.04
CA LYS A 221 9.21 23.09 -12.21
C LYS A 221 10.63 23.25 -12.76
N ILE A 222 11.61 22.51 -12.24
CA ILE A 222 13.00 22.53 -12.73
C ILE A 222 13.09 22.04 -14.18
N ALA A 223 12.40 20.95 -14.50
CA ALA A 223 12.38 20.42 -15.87
C ALA A 223 11.76 21.42 -16.85
N LEU A 224 10.66 22.09 -16.47
CA LEU A 224 10.05 23.16 -17.26
C LEU A 224 11.04 24.32 -17.48
N MET A 225 11.75 24.77 -16.43
CA MET A 225 12.79 25.81 -16.57
C MET A 225 13.92 25.40 -17.51
N ILE A 226 14.35 24.12 -17.48
CA ILE A 226 15.40 23.61 -18.38
C ILE A 226 14.91 23.57 -19.84
N LEU A 227 13.67 23.14 -20.07
CA LEU A 227 13.07 23.11 -21.41
C LEU A 227 12.95 24.53 -21.99
N GLU A 228 12.49 25.48 -21.19
CA GLU A 228 12.40 26.89 -21.57
C GLU A 228 13.79 27.47 -21.90
N ALA A 229 14.80 27.15 -21.08
CA ALA A 229 16.17 27.60 -21.29
C ALA A 229 16.83 27.00 -22.54
N LYS A 230 16.55 25.73 -22.86
CA LYS A 230 17.16 25.02 -24.00
C LYS A 230 16.51 25.33 -25.36
N LYS A 231 15.34 26.01 -25.40
CA LYS A 231 14.56 26.31 -26.62
C LYS A 231 14.42 25.14 -27.61
N THR A 232 14.52 23.91 -27.12
CA THR A 232 14.47 22.71 -27.95
C THR A 232 13.38 21.80 -27.38
N PRO A 233 12.43 21.35 -28.22
CA PRO A 233 11.39 20.44 -27.80
C PRO A 233 12.01 19.04 -27.66
N GLU A 234 12.72 18.80 -26.55
CA GLU A 234 13.10 17.43 -26.20
C GLU A 234 11.81 16.66 -25.85
N LYS A 235 11.41 15.71 -26.71
CA LYS A 235 10.25 14.80 -26.54
C LYS A 235 10.31 13.96 -25.25
N HIS A 236 11.39 14.04 -24.48
CA HIS A 236 11.66 13.22 -23.31
C HIS A 236 11.97 14.03 -22.06
N TRP A 237 11.28 15.16 -21.85
CA TRP A 237 11.38 15.97 -20.62
C TRP A 237 11.22 15.16 -19.33
N TRP A 238 10.41 14.09 -19.39
CA TRP A 238 10.23 13.13 -18.31
C TRP A 238 11.54 12.46 -17.87
N LYS A 239 12.58 12.37 -18.70
CA LYS A 239 13.91 11.85 -18.31
C LYS A 239 14.60 12.75 -17.30
N TYR A 240 14.34 14.06 -17.31
CA TYR A 240 14.85 15.00 -16.31
C TYR A 240 14.01 14.99 -15.03
N VAL A 241 12.72 14.64 -15.13
CA VAL A 241 11.82 14.54 -13.99
C VAL A 241 11.95 13.21 -13.24
N ILE A 242 12.16 12.14 -13.98
CA ILE A 242 12.31 10.77 -13.47
C ILE A 242 13.77 10.46 -13.12
N GLY A 243 14.74 11.23 -13.65
CA GLY A 243 16.16 11.13 -13.30
C GLY A 243 16.52 11.54 -11.86
N GLY A 244 15.54 11.76 -11.00
CA GLY A 244 15.75 11.87 -9.57
C GLY A 244 15.91 10.47 -8.95
N TYR A 245 17.04 9.86 -9.20
CA TYR A 245 17.31 8.45 -8.89
C TYR A 245 17.43 8.12 -7.39
N ILE A 246 17.48 9.14 -6.54
CA ILE A 246 17.38 8.99 -5.08
C ILE A 246 15.93 8.66 -4.65
N TRP A 247 14.94 9.02 -5.47
CA TRP A 247 13.53 8.95 -5.08
C TRP A 247 12.98 7.53 -5.05
N GLU A 248 13.37 6.66 -5.98
CA GLU A 248 12.92 5.27 -5.95
C GLU A 248 13.32 4.59 -4.65
N ASN A 249 14.56 4.83 -4.19
CA ASN A 249 15.08 4.30 -2.93
C ASN A 249 14.32 4.86 -1.73
N ILE A 250 14.05 6.17 -1.72
CA ILE A 250 13.23 6.81 -0.68
C ILE A 250 11.81 6.23 -0.70
N LEU A 251 11.21 6.02 -1.87
CA LEU A 251 9.86 5.51 -2.04
C LEU A 251 9.76 4.05 -1.57
N ILE A 252 10.71 3.18 -1.93
CA ILE A 252 10.76 1.79 -1.47
C ILE A 252 10.93 1.76 0.06
N CYS A 253 11.87 2.52 0.62
CA CYS A 253 12.06 2.60 2.07
C CYS A 253 10.81 3.14 2.78
N ALA A 254 10.22 4.22 2.26
CA ALA A 254 8.99 4.82 2.79
C ALA A 254 7.82 3.83 2.73
N LEU A 255 7.71 3.07 1.63
CA LEU A 255 6.71 2.03 1.45
C LEU A 255 6.86 0.94 2.52
N ILE A 256 8.06 0.39 2.69
CA ILE A 256 8.38 -0.62 3.70
C ILE A 256 8.01 -0.13 5.11
N ILE A 257 8.51 1.05 5.48
CA ILE A 257 8.23 1.65 6.78
C ILE A 257 6.72 1.82 6.96
N THR A 258 6.02 2.33 5.94
CA THR A 258 4.58 2.59 6.02
C THR A 258 3.77 1.32 6.16
N ILE A 259 4.10 0.26 5.42
CA ILE A 259 3.43 -1.04 5.51
C ILE A 259 3.63 -1.65 6.90
N ILE A 260 4.88 -1.71 7.36
CA ILE A 260 5.21 -2.26 8.69
C ILE A 260 4.51 -1.45 9.76
N TRP A 261 4.57 -0.13 9.69
CA TRP A 261 3.87 0.75 10.62
C TRP A 261 2.35 0.52 10.56
N ASN A 262 1.77 0.31 9.37
CA ASN A 262 0.36 0.03 9.20
C ASN A 262 -0.05 -1.26 9.92
N ALA A 263 0.69 -2.35 9.68
CA ALA A 263 0.46 -3.61 10.37
C ALA A 263 0.68 -3.49 11.89
N LEU A 264 1.73 -2.80 12.32
CA LEU A 264 2.02 -2.60 13.73
C LEU A 264 1.02 -1.67 14.42
N GLY A 265 0.36 -0.76 13.73
CA GLY A 265 -0.70 0.03 14.34
C GLY A 265 -1.96 -0.80 14.62
N LEU A 266 -2.22 -1.84 13.83
CA LEU A 266 -3.45 -2.63 13.92
C LEU A 266 -3.39 -3.65 15.07
N PRO A 267 -4.54 -3.95 15.70
CA PRO A 267 -4.60 -4.91 16.78
C PRO A 267 -4.42 -6.33 16.28
N VAL A 268 -3.65 -7.15 17.01
CA VAL A 268 -3.42 -8.55 16.63
C VAL A 268 -4.63 -9.42 16.91
N THR A 269 -5.36 -9.15 17.98
CA THR A 269 -6.66 -9.80 18.24
C THR A 269 -7.77 -8.92 17.69
N ILE A 270 -8.70 -9.48 16.91
CA ILE A 270 -9.95 -8.79 16.64
C ILE A 270 -10.68 -8.74 17.99
N PRO A 271 -11.03 -7.57 18.54
CA PRO A 271 -11.85 -7.52 19.73
C PRO A 271 -13.18 -8.21 19.41
N THR A 272 -13.34 -9.42 19.91
CA THR A 272 -14.64 -10.07 19.95
C THR A 272 -15.47 -9.27 20.92
N LEU A 273 -16.54 -8.65 20.41
CA LEU A 273 -17.54 -7.99 21.24
C LEU A 273 -17.95 -8.94 22.37
N PRO A 274 -18.01 -8.46 23.63
CA PRO A 274 -18.65 -9.21 24.71
C PRO A 274 -20.01 -9.73 24.23
N SER A 275 -20.38 -10.96 24.60
CA SER A 275 -21.64 -11.59 24.17
C SER A 275 -22.84 -10.66 24.37
N GLU A 276 -22.91 -9.98 25.51
CA GLU A 276 -23.95 -9.01 25.85
C GLU A 276 -24.03 -7.83 24.86
N GLN A 277 -22.89 -7.30 24.41
CA GLN A 277 -22.88 -6.23 23.40
C GLN A 277 -23.22 -6.73 22.00
N ARG A 278 -22.94 -8.02 21.72
CA ARG A 278 -23.37 -8.67 20.47
C ARG A 278 -24.89 -8.80 20.43
N GLU A 279 -25.50 -9.21 21.54
CA GLU A 279 -26.95 -9.32 21.67
C GLU A 279 -27.63 -7.95 21.57
N GLN A 280 -27.11 -6.91 22.24
CA GLN A 280 -27.65 -5.55 22.11
C GLN A 280 -27.60 -5.02 20.68
N ILE A 281 -26.49 -5.19 19.97
CA ILE A 281 -26.39 -4.74 18.57
C ILE A 281 -27.34 -5.53 17.67
N GLN A 282 -27.49 -6.84 17.90
CA GLN A 282 -28.45 -7.65 17.14
C GLN A 282 -29.90 -7.22 17.39
N LEU A 283 -30.24 -6.80 18.61
CA LEU A 283 -31.54 -6.25 18.95
C LEU A 283 -31.77 -4.88 18.27
N GLU A 284 -30.81 -3.95 18.37
CA GLU A 284 -30.90 -2.64 17.72
C GLU A 284 -31.03 -2.77 16.19
N THR A 285 -30.28 -3.69 15.57
CA THR A 285 -30.34 -3.90 14.11
C THR A 285 -31.69 -4.45 13.69
N LYS A 286 -32.27 -5.38 14.47
CA LYS A 286 -33.63 -5.90 14.23
C LYS A 286 -34.70 -4.82 14.40
N GLU A 287 -34.57 -3.95 15.39
CA GLU A 287 -35.50 -2.82 15.57
C GLU A 287 -35.44 -1.84 14.41
N THR A 288 -34.23 -1.58 13.88
CA THR A 288 -34.03 -0.67 12.74
C THR A 288 -34.61 -1.26 11.45
N GLU A 289 -34.38 -2.56 11.18
CA GLU A 289 -35.00 -3.27 10.05
C GLU A 289 -36.54 -3.32 10.17
N ASN A 290 -37.07 -3.54 11.37
CA ASN A 290 -38.52 -3.51 11.61
C ASN A 290 -39.10 -2.10 11.38
N MET A 291 -38.41 -1.03 11.80
CA MET A 291 -38.84 0.35 11.51
C MET A 291 -38.81 0.69 10.03
N GLU A 292 -37.78 0.27 9.29
CA GLU A 292 -37.73 0.44 7.83
C GLU A 292 -38.87 -0.32 7.15
N THR A 293 -39.19 -1.53 7.61
CA THR A 293 -40.31 -2.32 7.09
C THR A 293 -41.67 -1.66 7.36
N VAL A 294 -41.85 -1.06 8.54
CA VAL A 294 -43.06 -0.31 8.91
C VAL A 294 -43.19 0.97 8.07
N LEU A 295 -42.09 1.69 7.84
CA LEU A 295 -42.09 2.90 7.01
C LEU A 295 -42.40 2.59 5.54
N VAL A 296 -41.91 1.47 5.00
CA VAL A 296 -42.25 1.02 3.64
C VAL A 296 -43.74 0.62 3.53
N HIS A 297 -44.36 0.13 4.61
CA HIS A 297 -45.83 -0.08 4.66
C HIS A 297 -46.65 1.20 4.84
N LEU A 298 -46.04 2.29 5.32
CA LEU A 298 -46.70 3.59 5.41
C LEU A 298 -46.56 4.42 4.13
N GLU A 299 -45.58 4.11 3.28
CA GLU A 299 -45.37 4.77 1.98
C GLU A 299 -46.08 4.08 0.81
N THR A 300 -46.71 2.91 1.01
CA THR A 300 -47.68 2.42 0.02
C THR A 300 -48.85 3.40 -0.03
N PRO A 301 -49.14 4.04 -1.18
CA PRO A 301 -50.23 4.99 -1.27
C PRO A 301 -51.51 4.27 -0.87
N VAL A 302 -52.13 4.73 0.21
CA VAL A 302 -53.46 4.29 0.61
C VAL A 302 -54.34 4.56 -0.60
N ASN A 303 -54.83 3.49 -1.22
CA ASN A 303 -55.71 3.58 -2.39
C ASN A 303 -56.88 4.49 -2.00
N GLU A 304 -57.00 5.66 -2.63
CA GLU A 304 -57.99 6.70 -2.28
C GLU A 304 -59.43 6.14 -2.27
N GLU A 305 -59.67 5.03 -3.01
CA GLU A 305 -60.93 4.28 -2.98
C GLU A 305 -61.26 3.68 -1.60
N GLN A 306 -60.27 3.24 -0.81
CA GLN A 306 -60.53 2.69 0.53
C GLN A 306 -60.93 3.79 1.53
N ILE A 307 -60.37 5.00 1.40
CA ILE A 307 -60.73 6.14 2.27
C ILE A 307 -62.15 6.62 1.96
N LEU A 308 -62.55 6.67 0.68
CA LEU A 308 -63.91 7.06 0.29
C LEU A 308 -64.98 6.07 0.77
N SER A 309 -64.68 4.76 0.83
CA SER A 309 -65.61 3.75 1.34
C SER A 309 -65.90 3.87 2.84
N LEU A 310 -64.90 4.32 3.63
CA LEU A 310 -65.04 4.51 5.07
C LEU A 310 -65.86 5.77 5.42
N VAL A 311 -65.69 6.85 4.65
CA VAL A 311 -66.40 8.13 4.87
C VAL A 311 -67.89 8.04 4.50
N VAL A 312 -68.26 7.22 3.52
CA VAL A 312 -69.67 7.01 3.14
C VAL A 312 -70.43 6.15 4.15
N SER A 313 -69.73 5.35 4.97
CA SER A 313 -70.37 4.55 6.03
C SER A 313 -70.75 5.36 7.28
N SER A 314 -70.10 6.50 7.53
CA SER A 314 -70.31 7.31 8.74
C SER A 314 -71.34 8.43 8.61
N THR A 315 -71.95 8.62 7.43
CA THR A 315 -72.95 9.69 7.19
C THR A 315 -74.40 9.20 7.11
N ASN A 316 -74.66 7.90 7.32
CA ASN A 316 -76.02 7.33 7.33
C ASN A 316 -76.59 7.08 8.74
N GLU A 317 -75.94 7.60 9.80
CA GLU A 317 -76.48 7.60 11.17
C GLU A 317 -76.60 9.03 11.73
N ILE A 318 -77.39 9.88 11.07
CA ILE A 318 -78.05 11.06 11.69
C ILE A 318 -79.44 11.21 11.08
#